data_AF-A0A7K3ZT20-F1
#
_entry.id   AF-A0A7K3ZT20-F1
#
_cell.length_a   1.000
_cell.length_b   1.000
_cell.length_c   1.000
_cell.angle_alpha   90.00
_cell.angle_beta   90.00
_cell.angle_gamma   90.00
#
_symmetry.space_group_name_H-M   'P 1'
#
loop_
_entity.id
_entity.type
_entity.pdbx_description
1 polymer ?
#
loop_
_entity_poly.entity_id
_entity_poly.type
_entity_poly.pdbx_seq_one_letter_code
_entity_poly.pdbx_strand_id
1 'polypeptide(L)'
;MDCTHCGVCCTETEMLLSKKDIKRLEARGYSQKQFVRYDKQGYATLKNRDGYCVFYDLTNRRCSEYLYRPSGCRVYPVIVDEEVGIVLDTICESRGSISDQEKAVKGKRVVKLLEIIDCEAADRRV
;
A
#
# COMPACT_ATOMS: atom_id res chain seq x y z
N MET A 1 -10.90 4.12 -9.70
CA MET A 1 -9.70 4.99 -9.85
C MET A 1 -8.94 4.68 -11.13
N ASP A 2 -8.69 5.70 -11.95
CA ASP A 2 -7.78 5.63 -13.09
C ASP A 2 -6.41 6.19 -12.69
N CYS A 3 -5.40 5.34 -12.64
CA CYS A 3 -4.04 5.73 -12.26
C CYS A 3 -3.37 6.51 -13.40
N THR A 4 -2.87 7.71 -13.14
CA THR A 4 -2.14 8.54 -14.12
C THR A 4 -0.69 8.12 -14.32
N HIS A 5 -0.21 7.11 -13.58
CA HIS A 5 1.20 6.70 -13.57
C HIS A 5 2.17 7.82 -13.16
N CYS A 6 1.73 8.83 -12.40
CA CYS A 6 2.58 9.94 -11.97
C CYS A 6 3.77 9.49 -11.09
N GLY A 7 3.59 8.40 -10.33
CA GLY A 7 4.63 7.82 -9.45
C GLY A 7 4.64 8.38 -8.02
N VAL A 8 3.84 9.40 -7.72
CA VAL A 8 3.82 10.08 -6.40
C VAL A 8 3.55 9.09 -5.27
N CYS A 9 2.54 8.22 -5.39
CA CYS A 9 2.23 7.22 -4.37
C CYS A 9 3.29 6.11 -4.20
N CYS A 10 4.23 6.00 -5.15
CA CYS A 10 5.36 5.09 -5.07
C CYS A 10 6.62 5.78 -4.52
N THR A 11 6.64 7.11 -4.40
CA THR A 11 7.83 7.86 -3.94
C THR A 11 7.93 7.74 -2.43
N GLU A 12 9.09 7.28 -1.94
CA GLU A 12 9.41 7.09 -0.52
C GLU A 12 8.28 6.45 0.31
N THR A 13 7.59 5.48 -0.30
CA THR A 13 6.35 4.94 0.28
C THR A 13 6.61 4.17 1.57
N GLU A 14 5.70 4.32 2.53
CA GLU A 14 5.66 3.52 3.77
C GLU A 14 4.52 2.50 3.74
N MET A 15 4.15 2.03 2.56
CA MET A 15 3.03 1.12 2.36
C MET A 15 3.12 -0.13 3.24
N LEU A 16 2.19 -0.25 4.18
CA LEU A 16 2.04 -1.42 5.06
C LEU A 16 1.60 -2.66 4.28
N LEU A 17 2.06 -3.81 4.75
CA LEU A 17 1.82 -5.13 4.18
C LEU A 17 1.18 -6.07 5.20
N SER A 18 0.09 -6.73 4.80
CA SER A 18 -0.40 -7.90 5.53
C SER A 18 0.37 -9.18 5.16
N LYS A 19 0.28 -10.24 5.97
CA LYS A 19 0.79 -11.59 5.64
C LYS A 19 0.22 -12.06 4.30
N LYS A 20 -1.03 -11.70 3.99
CA LYS A 20 -1.67 -12.02 2.72
C LYS A 20 -1.04 -11.28 1.53
N ASP A 21 -0.63 -10.03 1.72
CA ASP A 21 0.07 -9.26 0.68
C ASP A 21 1.46 -9.84 0.42
N ILE A 22 2.19 -10.20 1.48
CA ILE A 22 3.50 -10.85 1.39
C ILE A 22 3.39 -12.17 0.62
N LYS A 23 2.49 -13.07 1.04
CA LYS A 23 2.27 -14.36 0.34
C LYS A 23 1.89 -14.18 -1.13
N ARG A 24 1.11 -13.15 -1.46
CA ARG A 24 0.73 -12.85 -2.84
C ARG A 24 1.95 -12.49 -3.69
N LEU A 25 2.86 -11.68 -3.16
CA LEU A 25 4.08 -11.29 -3.87
C LEU A 25 5.11 -12.42 -3.89
N GLU A 26 5.18 -13.27 -2.87
CA GLU A 26 6.00 -14.49 -2.91
C GLU A 26 5.54 -15.45 -4.01
N ALA A 27 4.23 -15.61 -4.20
CA ALA A 27 3.66 -16.41 -5.29
C ALA A 27 3.98 -15.84 -6.69
N ARG A 28 4.44 -14.58 -6.78
CA ARG A 28 4.95 -13.96 -8.01
C ARG A 28 6.42 -14.27 -8.27
N GLY A 29 7.09 -14.94 -7.33
CA GLY A 29 8.51 -15.31 -7.42
C GLY A 29 9.45 -14.36 -6.67
N TYR A 30 8.93 -13.40 -5.92
CA TYR A 30 9.77 -12.49 -5.12
C TYR A 30 10.12 -13.12 -3.78
N SER A 31 11.39 -13.02 -3.38
CA SER A 31 11.77 -13.34 -2.01
C SER A 31 11.35 -12.22 -1.07
N GLN A 32 10.77 -12.55 0.09
CA GLN A 32 10.39 -11.57 1.12
C GLN A 32 11.52 -10.59 1.46
N LYS A 33 12.78 -11.05 1.50
CA LYS A 33 13.95 -10.22 1.79
C LYS A 33 14.16 -9.10 0.77
N GLN A 34 13.66 -9.25 -0.46
CA GLN A 34 13.81 -8.26 -1.53
C GLN A 34 12.84 -7.09 -1.36
N PHE A 35 11.63 -7.33 -0.84
CA PHE A 35 10.57 -6.32 -0.87
C PHE A 35 9.96 -5.94 0.48
N VAL A 36 10.23 -6.69 1.55
CA VAL A 36 9.67 -6.41 2.89
C VAL A 36 10.74 -5.89 3.83
N ARG A 37 10.39 -4.82 4.56
CA ARG A 37 11.11 -4.33 5.73
C ARG A 37 10.20 -4.48 6.96
N TYR A 38 10.75 -5.00 8.05
CA TYR A 38 10.06 -5.05 9.35
C TYR A 38 10.65 -3.98 10.27
N ASP A 39 9.80 -3.29 11.02
CA ASP A 39 10.24 -2.40 12.10
C ASP A 39 10.31 -3.12 13.46
N LYS A 40 10.69 -2.38 14.51
CA LYS A 40 10.78 -2.91 15.88
C LYS A 40 9.41 -3.23 16.48
N GLN A 41 8.35 -2.69 15.91
CA GLN A 41 6.97 -2.90 16.32
C GLN A 41 6.32 -4.07 15.54
N GLY A 42 7.07 -4.75 14.67
CA GLY A 42 6.59 -5.91 13.91
C GLY A 42 5.79 -5.55 12.65
N TYR A 43 5.66 -4.26 12.31
CA TYR A 43 4.98 -3.86 11.08
C TYR A 43 5.84 -4.18 9.87
N ALA A 44 5.19 -4.77 8.85
CA ALA A 44 5.80 -5.02 7.56
C ALA A 44 5.48 -3.87 6.61
N THR A 45 6.50 -3.30 5.97
CA THR A 45 6.36 -2.25 4.94
C THR A 45 7.07 -2.65 3.66
N LEU A 46 6.63 -2.10 2.52
CA LEU A 46 7.39 -2.18 1.29
C LEU A 46 8.75 -1.51 1.45
N LYS A 47 9.78 -2.12 0.87
CA LYS A 47 11.10 -1.50 0.72
C LYS A 47 11.06 -0.45 -0.39
N ASN A 48 11.92 0.56 -0.22
CA ASN A 48 12.26 1.50 -1.27
C ASN A 48 13.65 1.18 -1.87
N ARG A 49 13.82 1.48 -3.16
CA ARG A 49 15.07 1.48 -3.92
C ARG A 49 15.10 2.75 -4.77
N ASP A 50 16.20 3.49 -4.70
CA ASP A 50 16.38 4.75 -5.44
C ASP A 50 15.27 5.80 -5.17
N GLY A 51 14.78 5.87 -3.93
CA GLY A 51 13.73 6.82 -3.54
C GLY A 51 12.30 6.40 -3.90
N TYR A 52 12.11 5.21 -4.48
CA TYR A 52 10.78 4.71 -4.84
C TYR A 52 10.53 3.30 -4.30
N CYS A 53 9.27 2.91 -4.24
CA CYS A 53 8.82 1.54 -4.01
C CYS A 53 9.64 0.58 -4.88
N VAL A 54 10.09 -0.53 -4.29
CA VAL A 54 10.87 -1.57 -5.00
C VAL A 54 10.19 -2.12 -6.28
N PHE A 55 8.87 -1.97 -6.38
CA PHE A 55 8.07 -2.36 -7.54
C PHE A 55 7.75 -1.20 -8.51
N TYR A 56 8.34 -0.02 -8.32
CA TYR A 56 8.22 1.07 -9.28
C TYR A 56 9.26 0.88 -10.40
N ASP A 57 8.77 0.80 -11.63
CA ASP A 57 9.59 0.77 -12.84
C ASP A 57 9.89 2.21 -13.25
N LEU A 58 11.12 2.66 -12.99
CA LEU A 58 11.60 4.01 -13.32
C LEU A 58 11.60 4.29 -14.82
N THR A 59 11.87 3.27 -15.65
CA THR A 59 11.95 3.41 -17.10
C THR A 59 10.57 3.60 -17.70
N ASN A 60 9.61 2.75 -17.33
CA ASN A 60 8.23 2.81 -17.83
C ASN A 60 7.31 3.69 -16.98
N ARG A 61 7.84 4.29 -15.91
CA ARG A 61 7.15 5.14 -14.93
C ARG A 61 5.86 4.54 -14.36
N ARG A 62 5.84 3.24 -14.06
CA ARG A 62 4.63 2.54 -13.58
C ARG A 62 4.96 1.48 -12.53
N CYS A 63 3.96 1.04 -11.78
CA CYS A 63 4.13 -0.11 -10.89
C CYS A 63 4.20 -1.41 -11.72
N SER A 64 5.30 -2.15 -11.60
CA SER A 64 5.50 -3.43 -12.30
C SER A 64 4.55 -4.52 -11.80
N GLU A 65 4.13 -4.43 -10.53
CA GLU A 65 3.19 -5.37 -9.90
C GLU A 65 1.79 -4.76 -9.73
N TYR A 66 1.37 -3.85 -10.62
CA TYR A 66 0.08 -3.15 -10.49
C TYR A 66 -1.11 -4.12 -10.32
N LEU A 67 -1.15 -5.22 -11.07
CA LEU A 67 -2.23 -6.22 -10.97
C LEU A 67 -2.23 -7.00 -9.64
N TYR A 68 -1.06 -7.17 -9.03
CA TYR A 68 -0.86 -7.93 -7.78
C TYR A 68 -0.53 -7.05 -6.59
N ARG A 69 -0.63 -5.72 -6.74
CA ARG A 69 -0.25 -4.73 -5.74
C ARG A 69 -0.88 -5.01 -4.38
N PRO A 70 -0.18 -4.63 -3.28
CA PRO A 70 -0.67 -4.82 -1.92
C PRO A 70 -2.05 -4.21 -1.69
N SER A 71 -2.74 -4.71 -0.67
CA SER A 71 -4.11 -4.31 -0.36
C SER A 71 -4.22 -2.80 -0.09
N GLY A 72 -3.23 -2.19 0.58
CA GLY A 72 -3.15 -0.74 0.77
C GLY A 72 -3.08 0.04 -0.56
N CYS A 73 -2.23 -0.39 -1.50
CA CYS A 73 -2.16 0.19 -2.85
C CYS A 73 -3.46 0.02 -3.66
N ARG A 74 -4.33 -0.95 -3.33
CA ARG A 74 -5.63 -1.14 -4.02
C ARG A 74 -6.71 -0.20 -3.51
N VAL A 75 -6.68 0.13 -2.21
CA VAL A 75 -7.62 1.07 -1.60
C VAL A 75 -7.19 2.52 -1.77
N TYR A 76 -5.90 2.77 -2.03
CA TYR A 76 -5.40 4.08 -2.42
C TYR A 76 -6.23 4.70 -3.57
N PRO A 77 -6.59 6.01 -3.51
CA PRO A 77 -6.13 7.03 -2.55
C PRO A 77 -7.01 7.18 -1.29
N VAL A 78 -7.85 6.20 -0.96
CA VAL A 78 -8.64 6.23 0.28
C VAL A 78 -7.75 5.79 1.44
N ILE A 79 -7.55 6.69 2.40
CA ILE A 79 -6.72 6.48 3.59
C ILE A 79 -7.52 6.76 4.86
N VAL A 80 -6.96 6.36 6.01
CA VAL A 80 -7.47 6.72 7.34
C VAL A 80 -6.53 7.78 7.90
N ASP A 81 -7.10 8.95 8.18
CA ASP A 81 -6.48 10.02 8.95
C ASP A 81 -6.92 9.88 10.41
N GLU A 82 -6.02 10.11 11.36
CA GLU A 82 -6.29 9.89 12.79
C GLU A 82 -7.30 10.88 13.37
N GLU A 83 -7.36 12.11 12.84
CA GLU A 83 -8.25 13.17 13.33
C GLU A 83 -9.58 13.19 12.56
N VAL A 84 -9.52 12.99 11.24
CA VAL A 84 -10.66 13.18 10.32
C VAL A 84 -11.33 11.84 9.95
N GLY A 85 -10.62 10.72 10.08
CA GLY A 85 -11.11 9.40 9.65
C GLY A 85 -10.90 9.16 8.16
N ILE A 86 -11.93 8.67 7.45
CA ILE A 86 -11.78 8.22 6.05
C ILE A 86 -11.73 9.42 5.08
N VAL A 87 -10.55 9.67 4.50
CA VAL A 87 -10.29 10.77 3.57
C VAL A 87 -9.69 10.28 2.25
N LEU A 88 -9.65 11.18 1.26
CA LEU A 88 -8.91 10.98 0.03
C LEU A 88 -7.58 11.71 0.13
N ASP A 89 -6.50 10.95 0.01
CA ASP A 89 -5.15 11.48 0.07
C ASP A 89 -4.95 12.60 -0.97
N THR A 90 -4.50 13.76 -0.51
CA THR A 90 -4.34 14.98 -1.30
C THR A 90 -3.20 14.89 -2.29
N ILE A 91 -2.21 14.02 -2.06
CA ILE A 91 -1.05 13.85 -2.95
C ILE A 91 -1.43 13.12 -4.24
N CYS A 92 -2.58 12.44 -4.26
CA CYS A 92 -3.03 11.74 -5.45
C CYS A 92 -3.77 12.67 -6.41
N GLU A 93 -3.15 12.97 -7.55
CA GLU A 93 -3.74 13.79 -8.62
C GLU A 93 -5.09 13.23 -9.13
N SER A 94 -5.23 11.90 -9.19
CA SER A 94 -6.48 11.24 -9.62
C SER A 94 -7.54 11.10 -8.53
N ARG A 95 -7.35 11.67 -7.32
CA ARG A 95 -8.31 11.48 -6.22
C ARG A 95 -9.74 11.93 -6.56
N GLY A 96 -9.88 12.95 -7.42
CA GLY A 96 -11.18 13.43 -7.91
C GLY A 96 -11.93 12.43 -8.78
N SER A 97 -11.27 11.36 -9.26
CA SER A 97 -11.91 10.27 -10.00
C SER A 97 -12.63 9.27 -9.09
N ILE A 98 -12.55 9.41 -7.77
CA ILE A 98 -13.16 8.48 -6.81
C ILE A 98 -14.57 8.98 -6.48
N SER A 99 -15.59 8.16 -6.78
CA SER A 99 -16.96 8.46 -6.36
C SER A 99 -17.14 8.24 -4.84
N ASP A 100 -18.17 8.85 -4.26
CA ASP A 100 -18.49 8.65 -2.84
C ASP A 100 -18.77 7.18 -2.49
N GLN A 101 -19.39 6.44 -3.42
CA GLN A 101 -19.62 5.01 -3.27
C GLN A 101 -18.29 4.23 -3.27
N GLU A 102 -17.37 4.54 -4.19
CA GLU A 102 -16.04 3.92 -4.22
C GLU A 102 -15.25 4.27 -2.94
N LYS A 103 -15.33 5.52 -2.47
CA LYS A 103 -14.74 5.98 -1.21
C LYS A 103 -15.27 5.18 -0.02
N ALA A 104 -16.58 5.02 0.10
CA ALA A 104 -17.20 4.29 1.22
C ALA A 104 -16.78 2.81 1.23
N VAL A 105 -16.75 2.15 0.07
CA VAL A 105 -16.34 0.74 -0.04
C VAL A 105 -14.87 0.57 0.30
N LYS A 106 -13.99 1.40 -0.25
CA LYS A 106 -12.56 1.36 0.04
C LYS A 106 -12.24 1.76 1.49
N GLY A 107 -13.02 2.69 2.05
CA GLY A 107 -12.95 3.10 3.45
C GLY A 107 -13.13 1.92 4.42
N LYS A 108 -14.19 1.13 4.24
CA LYS A 108 -14.41 -0.10 5.01
C LYS A 108 -13.27 -1.10 4.85
N ARG A 109 -12.69 -1.19 3.66
CA ARG A 109 -11.57 -2.10 3.37
C ARG A 109 -10.27 -1.66 4.02
N VAL A 110 -9.96 -0.36 4.05
CA VAL A 110 -8.73 0.13 4.67
C VAL A 110 -8.77 -0.02 6.19
N VAL A 111 -9.90 0.28 6.85
CA VAL A 111 -10.06 0.07 8.30
C VAL A 111 -9.81 -1.40 8.66
N LYS A 112 -10.51 -2.32 7.98
CA LYS A 112 -10.32 -3.77 8.21
C LYS A 112 -8.90 -4.24 7.90
N LEU A 113 -8.24 -3.64 6.91
CA LEU A 113 -6.86 -3.97 6.58
C LEU A 113 -5.90 -3.56 7.71
N LEU A 114 -6.09 -2.37 8.29
CA LEU A 114 -5.27 -1.88 9.40
C LEU A 114 -5.45 -2.77 10.64
N GLU A 115 -6.68 -3.13 11.00
CA GLU A 115 -6.96 -4.07 12.11
C GLU A 115 -6.21 -5.40 11.96
N ILE A 116 -6.16 -5.94 10.74
CA ILE A 116 -5.42 -7.18 10.44
C ILE A 116 -3.92 -6.94 10.61
N ILE A 117 -3.40 -5.85 10.05
CA ILE A 117 -1.97 -5.53 10.10
C ILE A 117 -1.50 -5.31 11.54
N ASP A 118 -2.30 -4.65 12.37
CA ASP A 118 -2.01 -4.45 13.80
C ASP A 118 -1.92 -5.77 14.56
N CYS A 119 -2.89 -6.67 14.36
CA CYS A 119 -2.86 -8.02 14.93
C CYS A 119 -1.60 -8.77 14.49
N GLU A 120 -1.30 -8.75 13.19
CA GLU A 120 -0.14 -9.43 12.65
C GLU A 120 1.19 -8.84 13.14
N ALA A 121 1.26 -7.52 13.35
CA ALA A 121 2.44 -6.85 13.87
C ALA A 121 2.67 -7.24 15.33
N ALA A 122 1.61 -7.31 16.15
CA ALA A 122 1.68 -7.78 17.53
C ALA A 122 2.24 -9.22 17.62
N ASP A 123 1.81 -10.13 16.74
CA ASP A 123 2.35 -11.50 16.70
C ASP A 123 3.87 -11.57 16.44
N ARG A 124 4.44 -10.56 15.77
CA ARG A 124 5.86 -10.51 15.39
C ARG A 124 6.74 -9.79 16.41
N ARG A 125 6.14 -9.14 17.42
CA ARG A 125 6.86 -8.53 18.55
C ARG A 125 7.32 -9.66 19.49
N VAL A 126 8.39 -10.36 19.09
CA VAL A 126 9.08 -11.37 19.89
C VAL A 126 10.31 -10.75 20.52
#